data_AF-A0A1F9MXA5-F1
#
_entry.id   AF-A0A1F9MXA5-F1
#
_cell.length_a   1.000
_cell.length_b   1.000
_cell.length_c   1.000
_cell.angle_alpha   90.00
_cell.angle_beta   90.00
_cell.angle_gamma   90.00
#
_symmetry.space_group_name_H-M   'P 1'
#
loop_
_entity.id
_entity.type
_entity.pdbx_description
1 polymer ?
#
loop_
_entity_poly.entity_id
_entity_poly.type
_entity_poly.pdbx_seq_one_letter_code
_entity_poly.pdbx_strand_id
1 'polypeptide(L)'
;MEMVDAEWIKARLTGKHGEQQRLADALGISPDKVNKILSGARRVQPAEIPRVLSFFGEDGAVTDEEKQLLAIWRRIPQWKHEAVAAALRLALDEPDV
;
A
#
# COMPACT_ATOMS: atom_id res chain seq x y z
N MET A 1 -1.78 -6.69 12.64
CA MET A 1 -2.31 -6.40 11.28
C MET A 1 -3.38 -5.34 11.46
N GLU A 2 -3.19 -4.15 10.90
CA GLU A 2 -4.16 -3.06 11.03
C GLU A 2 -5.43 -3.41 10.25
N MET A 3 -6.61 -3.23 10.85
CA MET A 3 -7.89 -3.56 10.21
C MET A 3 -8.36 -2.36 9.39
N VAL A 4 -8.40 -2.48 8.06
CA VAL A 4 -8.94 -1.44 7.18
C VAL A 4 -10.47 -1.45 7.29
N ASP A 5 -11.00 -0.59 8.16
CA ASP A 5 -12.43 -0.47 8.46
C ASP A 5 -12.97 0.96 8.23
N ALA A 6 -14.23 1.18 8.60
CA ALA A 6 -14.89 2.48 8.43
C ALA A 6 -14.18 3.62 9.15
N GLU A 7 -13.68 3.36 10.37
CA GLU A 7 -13.01 4.38 11.18
C GLU A 7 -11.61 4.66 10.66
N TRP A 8 -10.89 3.62 10.20
CA TRP A 8 -9.60 3.77 9.51
C TRP A 8 -9.71 4.68 8.28
N ILE A 9 -10.77 4.50 7.47
CA ILE A 9 -11.02 5.32 6.27
C ILE A 9 -11.41 6.74 6.67
N LYS A 10 -12.32 6.92 7.64
CA LYS A 10 -12.75 8.25 8.11
C LYS A 10 -11.59 9.07 8.64
N ALA A 11 -10.69 8.46 9.40
CA ALA A 11 -9.52 9.13 9.97
C ALA A 11 -8.59 9.71 8.89
N ARG A 12 -8.64 9.19 7.66
CA ARG A 12 -7.81 9.62 6.53
C ARG A 12 -8.54 10.51 5.53
N LEU A 13 -9.87 10.64 5.64
CA LEU A 13 -10.62 11.58 4.81
C LEU A 13 -10.37 13.01 5.28
N THR A 14 -10.16 13.93 4.34
CA THR A 14 -9.95 15.36 4.63
C THR A 14 -11.24 16.14 4.77
N GLY A 15 -12.38 15.55 4.38
CA GLY A 15 -13.70 16.20 4.40
C GLY A 15 -13.91 17.16 3.21
N LYS A 16 -13.01 17.16 2.22
CA LYS A 16 -13.14 17.97 1.03
C LYS A 16 -14.33 17.52 0.18
N HIS A 17 -15.03 18.49 -0.41
CA HIS A 17 -16.14 18.19 -1.32
C HIS A 17 -15.68 17.25 -2.46
N GLY A 18 -16.48 16.23 -2.74
CA GLY A 18 -16.21 15.23 -3.78
C GLY A 18 -15.17 14.15 -3.42
N GLU A 19 -14.59 14.15 -2.22
CA GLU A 19 -13.60 13.15 -1.81
C GLU A 19 -14.17 11.73 -1.76
N GLN A 20 -15.40 11.57 -1.28
CA GLN A 20 -16.10 10.28 -1.28
C GLN A 20 -16.38 9.76 -2.70
N GLN A 21 -16.66 10.66 -3.65
CA GLN A 21 -16.83 10.28 -5.05
C GLN A 21 -15.50 9.78 -5.63
N ARG A 22 -14.39 10.49 -5.39
CA ARG A 22 -13.06 10.05 -5.81
C ARG A 22 -12.67 8.70 -5.20
N LEU A 23 -13.02 8.48 -3.93
CA LEU A 23 -12.83 7.18 -3.28
C LEU A 23 -13.68 6.09 -3.96
N ALA A 24 -14.94 6.38 -4.28
CA ALA A 24 -15.82 5.45 -5.00
C ALA A 24 -15.23 5.07 -6.37
N ASP A 25 -14.75 6.06 -7.12
CA ASP A 25 -14.13 5.89 -8.43
C ASP A 25 -12.85 5.02 -8.32
N ALA A 26 -11.98 5.31 -7.34
CA ALA A 26 -10.75 4.54 -7.10
C ALA A 26 -11.01 3.08 -6.69
N LEU A 27 -12.07 2.84 -5.92
CA LEU A 27 -12.48 1.50 -5.53
C LEU A 27 -13.22 0.77 -6.66
N GLY A 28 -13.70 1.47 -7.69
CA GLY A 28 -14.55 0.91 -8.74
C GLY A 28 -15.92 0.48 -8.20
N ILE A 29 -16.46 1.21 -7.22
CA ILE A 29 -17.76 0.93 -6.60
C ILE A 29 -18.66 2.17 -6.64
N SER A 30 -19.96 2.00 -6.45
CA SER A 30 -20.90 3.12 -6.40
C SER A 30 -20.73 3.97 -5.12
N PRO A 31 -21.00 5.27 -5.15
CA PRO A 31 -20.97 6.14 -3.97
C PRO A 31 -21.83 5.66 -2.80
N ASP A 32 -22.98 5.03 -3.09
CA ASP A 32 -23.84 4.40 -2.07
C ASP A 32 -23.09 3.32 -1.26
N LYS A 33 -22.24 2.52 -1.91
CA LYS A 33 -21.45 1.49 -1.23
C LYS A 33 -20.37 2.12 -0.35
N VAL A 34 -19.75 3.21 -0.80
CA VAL A 34 -18.81 3.99 0.02
C VAL A 34 -19.53 4.56 1.24
N ASN A 35 -20.71 5.16 1.07
CA ASN A 35 -21.50 5.67 2.20
C ASN A 35 -21.86 4.57 3.19
N LYS A 36 -22.22 3.37 2.72
CA LYS A 36 -22.47 2.20 3.59
C LYS A 36 -21.22 1.72 4.30
N ILE A 37 -20.05 1.80 3.68
CA ILE A 37 -18.77 1.54 4.36
C ILE A 37 -18.56 2.56 5.47
N LEU A 38 -18.64 3.86 5.14
CA LEU A 38 -18.39 4.93 6.10
C LEU A 38 -19.41 4.95 7.25
N SER A 39 -20.66 4.56 7.02
CA SER A 39 -21.64 4.45 8.11
C SER A 39 -21.49 3.17 8.94
N GLY A 40 -20.61 2.24 8.55
CA GLY A 40 -20.46 0.93 9.20
C GLY A 40 -21.53 -0.09 8.81
N ALA A 41 -22.50 0.29 7.96
CA ALA A 41 -23.53 -0.60 7.44
C ALA A 41 -22.99 -1.71 6.52
N ARG A 42 -21.76 -1.52 5.99
CA ARG A 42 -21.04 -2.48 5.15
C ARG A 42 -19.58 -2.53 5.56
N ARG A 43 -18.97 -3.72 5.55
CA ARG A 43 -17.52 -3.87 5.72
C ARG A 43 -16.79 -3.75 4.39
N VAL A 44 -15.57 -3.21 4.43
CA VAL A 44 -14.63 -3.26 3.32
C VAL A 44 -14.38 -4.72 2.95
N GLN A 45 -14.50 -5.06 1.68
CA GLN A 45 -14.26 -6.42 1.22
C GLN A 45 -12.76 -6.67 1.03
N PRO A 46 -12.27 -7.90 1.19
CA PRO A 46 -10.84 -8.20 1.00
C PRO A 46 -10.28 -7.72 -0.35
N ALA A 47 -11.06 -7.83 -1.43
CA ALA A 47 -10.65 -7.38 -2.77
C ALA A 47 -10.66 -5.85 -2.97
N GLU A 48 -11.22 -5.11 -2.02
CA GLU A 48 -11.26 -3.64 -2.00
C GLU A 48 -10.08 -3.06 -1.20
N ILE A 49 -9.51 -3.83 -0.24
CA ILE A 49 -8.44 -3.37 0.66
C ILE A 49 -7.23 -2.80 -0.12
N PRO A 50 -6.66 -3.47 -1.13
CA PRO A 50 -5.52 -2.92 -1.86
C PRO A 50 -5.81 -1.58 -2.53
N ARG A 51 -7.03 -1.38 -3.03
CA ARG A 51 -7.46 -0.14 -3.68
C ARG A 51 -7.67 0.98 -2.67
N VAL A 52 -8.20 0.66 -1.49
CA VAL A 52 -8.31 1.61 -0.37
C VAL A 52 -6.92 2.08 0.05
N LEU A 53 -6.00 1.14 0.28
CA LEU A 53 -4.63 1.47 0.66
C LEU A 53 -3.95 2.35 -0.40
N SER A 54 -4.08 1.98 -1.68
CA SER A 54 -3.49 2.75 -2.79
C SER A 54 -4.07 4.16 -2.91
N PHE A 55 -5.37 4.33 -2.70
CA PHE A 55 -6.01 5.66 -2.69
C PHE A 55 -5.40 6.59 -1.62
N PHE A 56 -5.03 6.04 -0.46
CA PHE A 56 -4.40 6.79 0.61
C PHE A 56 -2.86 6.78 0.57
N GLY A 57 -2.24 6.13 -0.42
CA GLY A 57 -0.78 5.98 -0.52
C GLY A 57 -0.18 5.06 0.55
N GLU A 58 -0.99 4.17 1.11
CA GLU A 58 -0.66 3.24 2.21
C GLU A 58 -0.50 1.80 1.68
N ASP A 59 -0.43 1.62 0.36
CA ASP A 59 -0.26 0.32 -0.32
C ASP A 59 1.15 -0.26 -0.21
N GLY A 60 1.92 0.20 0.78
CA GLY A 60 3.35 -0.05 0.86
C GLY A 60 4.10 0.84 -0.13
N ALA A 61 3.79 2.15 -0.12
CA ALA A 61 4.57 3.13 -0.84
C ALA A 61 6.03 2.97 -0.47
N VAL A 62 6.82 2.49 -1.44
CA VAL A 62 8.26 2.30 -1.34
C VAL A 62 8.84 3.58 -0.72
N THR A 63 9.44 3.48 0.46
CA THR A 63 9.98 4.66 1.15
C THR A 63 11.04 5.33 0.27
N ASP A 64 11.38 6.58 0.55
CA ASP A 64 12.47 7.22 -0.21
C ASP A 64 13.81 6.47 -0.02
N GLU A 65 14.02 5.83 1.14
CA GLU A 65 15.15 4.90 1.33
C GLU A 65 15.05 3.66 0.42
N GLU A 66 13.88 3.02 0.34
CA GLU A 66 13.69 1.85 -0.52
C GLU A 66 13.82 2.19 -2.02
N LYS A 67 13.37 3.39 -2.44
CA LYS A 67 13.60 3.90 -3.80
C LYS A 67 15.08 4.11 -4.07
N GLN A 68 15.81 4.63 -3.08
CA GLN A 68 17.26 4.84 -3.19
C GLN A 68 18.00 3.50 -3.27
N LEU A 69 17.62 2.51 -2.47
CA LEU A 69 18.17 1.15 -2.56
C LEU A 69 17.91 0.53 -3.93
N LEU A 70 16.70 0.65 -4.48
CA LEU A 70 16.37 0.19 -5.82
C LEU A 70 17.20 0.91 -6.90
N ALA A 71 17.44 2.21 -6.74
CA ALA A 71 18.28 2.98 -7.65
C ALA A 71 19.75 2.53 -7.60
N ILE A 72 20.28 2.21 -6.41
CA ILE A 72 21.62 1.65 -6.25
C ILE A 72 21.70 0.27 -6.89
N TRP A 73 20.74 -0.62 -6.61
CA TRP A 73 20.67 -1.97 -7.16
C TRP A 73 20.70 -1.98 -8.70
N ARG A 74 19.93 -1.09 -9.34
CA ARG A 74 19.91 -0.93 -10.81
C ARG A 74 21.24 -0.51 -11.42
N ARG A 75 22.13 0.11 -10.64
CA ARG A 75 23.48 0.52 -11.10
C ARG A 75 24.51 -0.59 -10.98
N ILE A 76 24.19 -1.66 -10.25
CA ILE A 76 25.07 -2.83 -10.12
C ILE A 76 24.95 -3.67 -11.40
N PRO A 77 26.06 -4.05 -12.06
CA PRO A 77 26.00 -4.97 -13.19
C PRO A 77 25.30 -6.29 -12.82
N GLN A 78 24.46 -6.82 -13.70
CA GLN A 78 23.65 -8.02 -13.41
C GLN A 78 24.49 -9.22 -12.92
N TRP A 79 25.67 -9.43 -13.50
CA TRP A 79 26.57 -10.51 -13.09
C TRP A 79 27.11 -10.39 -11.66
N LYS A 80 26.96 -9.22 -11.01
CA LYS A 80 27.30 -9.01 -9.59
C LYS A 80 26.10 -9.11 -8.64
N HIS A 81 24.88 -9.20 -9.16
CA HIS A 81 23.67 -9.21 -8.33
C HIS A 81 23.68 -10.36 -7.33
N GLU A 82 24.10 -11.56 -7.75
CA GLU A 82 24.18 -12.74 -6.87
C GLU A 82 25.17 -12.54 -5.72
N ALA A 83 26.38 -12.04 -6.01
CA ALA A 83 27.39 -11.78 -4.98
C ALA A 83 26.93 -10.71 -3.97
N VAL A 84 26.21 -9.67 -4.42
CA VAL A 84 25.66 -8.64 -3.54
C VAL A 84 24.50 -9.20 -2.71
N ALA A 85 23.63 -10.02 -3.29
CA ALA A 85 22.55 -10.67 -2.56
C ALA A 85 23.09 -11.61 -1.48
N ALA A 86 24.11 -12.41 -1.78
CA ALA A 86 24.77 -13.28 -0.80
C ALA A 86 25.40 -12.48 0.36
N ALA A 87 26.06 -11.37 0.06
CA ALA A 87 26.62 -10.49 1.08
C ALA A 87 25.54 -9.84 1.98
N LEU A 88 24.40 -9.46 1.39
CA LEU A 88 23.28 -8.91 2.15
C LEU A 88 22.62 -9.96 3.06
N ARG A 89 22.43 -11.19 2.60
CA ARG A 89 21.90 -12.29 3.44
C ARG A 89 22.81 -12.56 4.64
N LEU A 90 24.13 -12.62 4.40
CA LEU A 90 25.12 -12.77 5.46
C LEU A 90 25.05 -11.64 6.49
N ALA A 91 24.82 -10.40 6.05
CA ALA A 91 24.70 -9.25 6.94
C ALA A 91 23.38 -9.20 7.72
N LEU A 92 22.35 -9.94 7.27
CA LEU A 92 21.02 -9.99 7.89
C LEU A 92 20.79 -11.25 8.72
N ASP A 93 21.80 -12.11 8.89
CA ASP A 93 21.71 -13.42 9.55
C ASP A 93 20.59 -14.33 8.98
N GLU A 94 20.23 -14.15 7.70
CA GLU A 94 19.25 -15.01 7.04
C GLU A 94 19.93 -16.30 6.54
N PRO A 95 19.43 -17.50 6.91
CA PRO A 95 19.98 -18.75 6.41
C PRO A 95 19.72 -18.87 4.90
N ASP A 96 20.69 -19.38 4.16
CA ASP A 96 20.51 -19.70 2.74
C ASP A 96 19.38 -20.74 2.59
N VAL A 97 18.31 -20.37 1.87
CA VAL A 97 17.17 -21.22 1.48
C VAL A 97 17.32 -21.64 0.02
#